data_AF-A0A7G9GB50-F1
#
_entry.id   AF-A0A7G9GB50-F1
#
_cell.length_a   1.000
_cell.length_b   1.000
_cell.length_c   1.000
_cell.angle_alpha   90.00
_cell.angle_beta   90.00
_cell.angle_gamma   90.00
#
_symmetry.space_group_name_H-M   'P 1'
#
loop_
_entity.id
_entity.type
_entity.pdbx_description
1 polymer ?
#
loop_
_entity_poly.entity_id
_entity_poly.type
_entity_poly.pdbx_seq_one_letter_code
_entity_poly.pdbx_strand_id
1 'polypeptide(L)' 'MKAKYETCIHVQEVGSYAVYVRPSCPKATMIKGVLVSSKKRCASCRNWKERTT' A
#
# COMPACT_ATOMS: atom_id res chain seq x y z
N MET A 1 -7.94 -15.70 2.68
CA MET A 1 -7.64 -14.45 3.41
C MET A 1 -7.12 -13.43 2.42
N LYS A 2 -7.65 -12.20 2.40
CA LYS A 2 -7.12 -11.12 1.54
C LYS A 2 -5.81 -10.60 2.10
N ALA A 3 -4.87 -10.23 1.22
CA ALA A 3 -3.60 -9.66 1.64
C ALA A 3 -3.77 -8.21 2.12
N LYS A 4 -2.94 -7.78 3.07
CA LYS A 4 -3.01 -6.41 3.62
C LYS A 4 -2.97 -5.31 2.57
N TYR A 5 -2.20 -5.48 1.49
CA TYR A 5 -2.13 -4.49 0.41
C TYR A 5 -3.41 -4.42 -0.44
N GLU A 6 -4.30 -5.41 -0.37
CA GLU A 6 -5.58 -5.39 -1.09
C GLU A 6 -6.65 -4.63 -0.29
N THR A 7 -6.52 -4.58 1.04
CA THR A 7 -7.55 -4.05 1.94
C THR A 7 -7.12 -2.80 2.69
N CYS A 8 -5.88 -2.32 2.54
CA CYS A 8 -5.36 -1.18 3.29
C CYS A 8 -6.01 0.15 2.87
N ILE A 9 -6.32 1.02 3.85
CA ILE A 9 -6.84 2.39 3.62
C ILE A 9 -5.92 3.26 2.75
N HIS A 10 -4.61 3.01 2.83
CA HIS A 10 -3.61 3.84 2.16
C HIS A 10 -3.41 3.48 0.70
N VAL A 11 -3.85 2.30 0.28
CA VAL A 11 -3.68 1.82 -1.10
C VAL A 11 -4.66 2.58 -1.99
N GLN A 12 -4.23 2.90 -3.21
CA GLN A 12 -5.10 3.41 -4.27
C GLN A 12 -5.36 2.30 -5.28
N GLU A 13 -4.29 1.63 -5.71
CA GLU A 13 -4.33 0.56 -6.68
C GLU A 13 -3.25 -0.49 -6.37
N VAL A 14 -3.53 -1.76 -6.67
CA VAL A 14 -2.55 -2.84 -6.60
C VAL A 14 -2.12 -3.20 -8.01
N GLY A 15 -0.91 -2.77 -8.38
CA GLY A 15 -0.30 -3.17 -9.65
C GLY A 15 0.38 -4.54 -9.58
N SER A 16 0.86 -4.98 -10.74
CA SER A 16 1.61 -6.24 -10.88
C SER A 16 2.90 -6.22 -10.03
N TYR A 17 3.66 -5.13 -10.12
CA TYR A 17 4.99 -4.98 -9.51
C TYR A 17 4.99 -4.15 -8.22
N ALA A 18 4.08 -3.19 -8.10
CA ALA A 18 4.06 -2.23 -7.00
C ALA A 18 2.64 -1.99 -6.50
N VAL A 19 2.54 -1.52 -5.25
CA VAL A 19 1.28 -1.09 -4.65
C VAL A 19 1.26 0.43 -4.65
N TYR A 20 0.35 1.05 -5.39
CA TYR A 20 0.20 2.49 -5.48
C TYR A 20 -0.51 2.99 -4.22
N VAL A 21 0.05 4.01 -3.56
CA VAL A 21 -0.39 4.44 -2.24
C VAL A 21 -0.53 5.95 -2.15
N ARG A 22 -1.43 6.39 -1.27
CA ARG A 22 -1.62 7.80 -0.93
C ARG A 22 -0.39 8.35 -0.17
N PRO A 23 -0.17 9.68 -0.17
CA PRO A 23 0.88 10.35 0.60
C PRO A 23 0.87 10.04 2.09
N SER A 24 -0.28 9.70 2.67
CA SER A 24 -0.41 9.32 4.08
C SER A 24 0.19 7.96 4.44
N CYS A 25 0.65 7.16 3.46
CA CYS A 25 1.25 5.87 3.73
C CYS A 25 2.68 6.02 4.31
N PRO A 26 2.94 5.58 5.56
CA PRO A 26 4.25 5.72 6.19
C PRO A 26 5.33 4.81 5.58
N LYS A 27 4.96 3.93 4.65
CA LYS A 27 5.87 3.03 3.92
C LYS A 27 5.99 3.39 2.44
N ALA A 28 5.45 4.53 2.02
CA ALA A 28 5.55 5.01 0.65
C ALA A 28 7.01 5.33 0.26
N THR A 29 7.31 5.15 -1.01
CA THR A 29 8.56 5.56 -1.65
C THR A 29 8.18 6.15 -3.00
N MET A 30 8.79 7.28 -3.36
CA MET A 30 8.52 7.93 -4.64
C MET A 30 9.42 7.33 -5.72
N ILE A 31 8.83 6.84 -6.81
CA ILE A 31 9.54 6.34 -7.99
C ILE A 31 8.96 7.06 -9.21
N LYS A 32 9.80 7.82 -9.93
CA LYS A 32 9.39 8.61 -11.12
C LYS A 32 8.12 9.45 -10.87
N GLY A 33 8.05 10.10 -9.70
CA GLY A 33 6.91 10.95 -9.32
C GLY A 33 5.68 10.21 -8.77
N VAL A 34 5.69 8.89 -8.72
CA VAL A 34 4.56 8.08 -8.23
C VAL A 34 4.88 7.49 -6.86
N LEU A 35 3.96 7.60 -5.91
CA LEU A 35 4.10 7.02 -4.59
C LEU A 35 3.68 5.55 -4.59
N VAL A 36 4.63 4.70 -4.23
CA VAL A 36 4.46 3.25 -4.22
C VAL A 36 4.98 2.62 -2.92
N SER A 37 4.48 1.42 -2.63
CA SER A 37 5.03 0.50 -1.63
C SER A 37 5.15 -0.89 -2.26
N SER A 38 5.85 -1.81 -1.58
CA SER A 38 5.98 -3.19 -2.03
C SER A 38 5.02 -4.11 -1.27
N LYS A 39 4.55 -5.18 -1.94
CA LYS A 39 3.69 -6.21 -1.35
C LYS A 39 4.31 -6.78 -0.06
N LYS A 40 5.63 -7.02 -0.06
CA LYS A 40 6.39 -7.49 1.11
C LYS A 40 6.34 -6.50 2.29
N ARG A 41 6.51 -5.20 2.05
CA ARG A 41 6.41 -4.17 3.11
C ARG A 41 4.99 -4.08 3.66
N CYS A 42 3.97 -4.23 2.81
CA CYS A 42 2.58 -4.21 3.25
C CYS A 42 2.23 -5.42 4.15
N ALA A 43 2.78 -6.61 3.86
CA ALA A 43 2.53 -7.82 4.65
C ALA A 43 2.93 -7.66 6.14
N SER A 44 4.08 -7.05 6.41
CA SER A 44 4.58 -6.79 7.77
C SER A 44 4.22 -5.41 8.32
N CYS A 45 3.38 -4.62 7.61
CA CYS A 45 3.05 -3.27 8.02
C CYS A 45 2.21 -3.26 9.31
N ARG A 46 2.70 -2.53 10.32
CA ARG A 46 2.00 -2.29 11.60
C ARG A 46 1.00 -1.12 11.54
N ASN A 47 1.12 -0.25 10.55
CA ASN A 47 0.19 0.86 10.29
C ASN A 47 -0.93 0.45 9.31
N TRP A 48 -1.09 -0.85 9.04
CA TRP A 48 -2.19 -1.34 8.23
C TRP A 48 -3.50 -1.10 8.97
N LYS A 49 -4.46 -0.53 8.24
CA LYS A 49 -5.85 -0.38 8.65
C LYS A 49 -6.71 -0.81 7.50
N GLU A 50 -7.74 -1.59 7.78
CA GLU A 50 -8.70 -2.02 6.77
C GLU A 50 -9.49 -0.81 6.25
N ARG A 51 -9.71 -0.76 4.93
CA ARG A 51 -10.58 0.21 4.29
C ARG A 51 -12.02 -0.18 4.57
N THR A 52 -12.62 0.49 5.55
CA THR A 52 -14.07 0.50 5.71
C THR A 52 -14.65 1.07 4.43
N THR A 53 -15.42 0.23 3.73
CA THR A 53 -16.19 0.61 2.54
C THR A 53 -17.45 1.32 2.99
#